data_AF-A0A0B1SKX7-F1
#
_entry.id   AF-A0A0B1SKX7-F1
#
_cell.length_a   1.000
_cell.length_b   1.000
_cell.length_c   1.000
_cell.angle_alpha   90.00
_cell.angle_beta   90.00
_cell.angle_gamma   90.00
#
_symmetry.space_group_name_H-M   'P 1'
#
loop_
_entity.id
_entity.type
_entity.pdbx_description
1 polymer ?
#
loop_
_entity_poly.entity_id
_entity_poly.type
_entity_poly.pdbx_seq_one_letter_code
_entity_poly.pdbx_strand_id
1 'polypeptide(L)'
;MGYATRLIAKAIFATPPTSTYENALHYFLKAEEMSPGFYSTNTYFIGEVYEKMGNKDEAVKYYKQAFKMPVVTADDRAIHQKAHVKLRTFGVKDSELIREEPATINY
;
A
#
# COMPACT_ATOMS: atom_id res chain seq x y z
N MET A 1 -9.18 12.48 -35.46
CA MET A 1 -8.26 11.40 -35.01
C MET A 1 -8.20 10.30 -36.06
N GLY A 2 -7.05 10.12 -36.71
CA GLY A 2 -6.86 9.19 -37.83
C GLY A 2 -6.75 7.72 -37.42
N TYR A 3 -7.03 6.81 -38.35
CA TYR A 3 -6.87 5.37 -38.16
C TYR A 3 -5.43 5.00 -37.72
N ALA A 4 -4.43 5.63 -38.33
CA ALA A 4 -3.02 5.47 -37.97
C ALA A 4 -2.74 5.86 -36.51
N THR A 5 -3.28 6.99 -36.02
CA THR A 5 -3.10 7.40 -34.62
C THR A 5 -3.72 6.42 -33.62
N ARG A 6 -4.87 5.80 -33.95
CA ARG A 6 -5.47 4.76 -33.10
C ARG A 6 -4.66 3.46 -33.09
N LEU A 7 -4.08 3.08 -34.23
CA LEU A 7 -3.21 1.89 -34.31
C LEU A 7 -1.90 2.10 -33.55
N ILE A 8 -1.27 3.27 -33.67
CA ILE A 8 -0.05 3.62 -32.93
C ILE A 8 -0.34 3.69 -31.43
N ALA A 9 -1.42 4.35 -31.03
CA ALA A 9 -1.86 4.37 -29.65
C ALA A 9 -2.13 2.95 -29.12
N LYS A 10 -2.78 2.08 -29.91
CA LYS A 10 -2.98 0.68 -29.51
C LYS A 10 -1.65 -0.08 -29.43
N ALA A 11 -0.70 0.11 -30.34
CA ALA A 11 0.60 -0.56 -30.25
C ALA A 11 1.42 -0.09 -29.04
N ILE A 12 1.41 1.21 -28.73
CA ILE A 12 2.17 1.81 -27.63
C ILE A 12 1.48 1.61 -26.27
N PHE A 13 0.16 1.74 -26.21
CA PHE A 13 -0.63 1.66 -24.96
C PHE A 13 -1.28 0.29 -24.72
N ALA A 14 -1.40 -0.59 -25.72
CA ALA A 14 -1.94 -1.95 -25.49
C ALA A 14 -0.89 -2.97 -25.06
N THR A 15 0.40 -2.65 -25.15
CA THR A 15 1.37 -3.27 -24.23
C THR A 15 1.26 -2.49 -22.91
N PRO A 16 0.56 -2.99 -21.88
CA PRO A 16 0.57 -2.32 -20.59
C PRO A 16 2.05 -2.15 -20.17
N PRO A 17 2.44 -0.98 -19.65
CA PRO A 17 3.81 -0.81 -19.15
C PRO A 17 4.09 -1.95 -18.18
N THR A 18 5.10 -2.77 -18.49
CA THR A 18 5.50 -3.89 -17.66
C THR A 18 6.31 -3.35 -16.49
N SER A 19 5.63 -2.72 -15.53
CA SER A 19 6.24 -2.42 -14.24
C SER A 19 6.22 -3.69 -13.42
N THR A 20 7.38 -4.06 -12.90
CA THR A 20 7.50 -5.22 -12.02
C THR A 20 7.15 -4.82 -10.59
N TYR A 21 6.82 -5.80 -9.76
CA TYR A 21 6.55 -5.56 -8.33
C TYR A 21 7.78 -4.99 -7.62
N GLU A 22 8.99 -5.38 -8.04
CA GLU A 22 10.26 -4.86 -7.52
C GLU A 22 10.42 -3.36 -7.81
N ASN A 23 10.06 -2.91 -9.02
CA ASN A 23 10.10 -1.49 -9.37
C ASN A 23 9.07 -0.69 -8.56
N ALA A 24 7.85 -1.22 -8.41
CA ALA A 24 6.84 -0.59 -7.57
C ALA A 24 7.32 -0.46 -6.12
N LEU A 25 7.89 -1.54 -5.57
CA LEU A 25 8.44 -1.56 -4.22
C LEU A 25 9.55 -0.51 -4.05
N HIS A 26 10.48 -0.42 -5.01
CA HIS A 26 11.56 0.55 -4.99
C HIS A 26 11.04 1.99 -4.85
N TYR A 27 10.05 2.37 -5.66
CA TYR A 27 9.51 3.72 -5.63
C TYR A 27 8.70 4.01 -4.36
N PHE A 28 7.92 3.04 -3.88
CA PHE A 28 7.16 3.22 -2.63
C PHE A 28 8.07 3.35 -1.41
N LEU A 29 9.15 2.55 -1.33
CA LEU A 29 10.14 2.66 -0.26
C LEU A 29 10.89 3.99 -0.32
N LYS A 30 11.25 4.45 -1.53
CA LYS A 30 11.86 5.77 -1.71
C LYS A 30 10.94 6.91 -1.24
N ALA A 31 9.63 6.78 -1.43
CA ALA A 31 8.67 7.74 -0.91
C ALA A 31 8.65 7.76 0.64
N GLU A 32 8.72 6.60 1.30
CA GLU A 32 8.86 6.51 2.76
C GLU A 32 10.20 7.09 3.24
N GLU A 33 11.30 6.91 2.51
CA GLU A 33 12.60 7.52 2.86
C GLU A 33 12.55 9.06 2.82
N MET A 34 11.81 9.61 1.86
CA MET A 34 11.66 11.07 1.71
C MET A 34 10.72 11.67 2.77
N SER A 35 9.64 10.97 3.10
CA SER A 35 8.66 11.42 4.10
C SER A 35 8.04 10.21 4.83
N PRO A 36 8.69 9.74 5.92
CA PRO A 36 8.24 8.56 6.63
C PRO A 36 6.85 8.76 7.24
N GLY A 37 5.94 7.81 7.00
CA GLY A 37 4.63 7.79 7.65
C GLY A 37 3.70 8.94 7.27
N PHE A 38 3.96 9.63 6.16
CA PHE A 38 3.11 10.74 5.69
C PHE A 38 1.80 10.26 5.06
N TYR A 39 1.79 9.10 4.41
CA TYR A 39 0.65 8.66 3.58
C TYR A 39 0.34 7.18 3.76
N SER A 40 -0.72 6.87 4.50
CA SER A 40 -1.10 5.48 4.85
C SER A 40 -1.35 4.62 3.62
N THR A 41 -1.82 5.22 2.53
CA THR A 41 -2.01 4.53 1.26
C THR A 41 -0.68 4.01 0.68
N ASN A 42 0.41 4.78 0.78
CA ASN A 42 1.73 4.35 0.35
C ASN A 42 2.17 3.12 1.15
N THR A 43 2.10 3.22 2.48
CA THR A 43 2.44 2.12 3.40
C THR A 43 1.59 0.86 3.14
N TYR A 44 0.29 1.02 2.86
CA TYR A 44 -0.58 -0.09 2.48
C TYR A 44 -0.15 -0.75 1.16
N PHE A 45 0.21 0.04 0.14
CA PHE A 45 0.64 -0.49 -1.14
C PHE A 45 2.00 -1.18 -1.09
N ILE A 46 2.91 -0.77 -0.18
CA ILE A 46 4.12 -1.55 0.11
C ILE A 46 3.73 -2.97 0.57
N GLY A 47 2.75 -3.07 1.47
CA GLY A 47 2.19 -4.35 1.91
C GLY A 47 1.60 -5.18 0.76
N GLU A 48 0.81 -4.56 -0.13
CA GLU A 48 0.26 -5.26 -1.31
C GLU A 48 1.35 -5.76 -2.25
N VAL A 49 2.40 -4.98 -2.46
CA VAL A 49 3.51 -5.38 -3.33
C VAL A 49 4.25 -6.58 -2.73
N TYR A 50 4.56 -6.57 -1.43
CA TYR A 50 5.16 -7.73 -0.77
C TYR A 50 4.26 -8.96 -0.82
N GLU A 51 2.94 -8.80 -0.66
CA GLU A 51 1.97 -9.89 -0.82
C GLU A 51 2.05 -10.49 -2.24
N LYS A 52 2.10 -9.64 -3.27
CA LYS A 52 2.19 -10.09 -4.67
C LYS A 52 3.53 -10.75 -5.01
N MET A 53 4.58 -10.40 -4.28
CA MET A 53 5.90 -11.05 -4.37
C MET A 53 5.98 -12.33 -3.52
N GLY A 54 4.92 -12.71 -2.80
CA GLY A 54 4.89 -13.91 -1.95
C GLY A 54 5.56 -13.73 -0.58
N ASN A 55 6.02 -12.52 -0.25
CA ASN A 55 6.61 -12.22 1.04
C ASN A 55 5.52 -11.84 2.06
N LYS A 56 4.89 -12.86 2.62
CA LYS A 56 3.76 -12.71 3.55
C LYS A 56 4.13 -11.98 4.84
N ASP A 57 5.34 -12.19 5.37
CA ASP A 57 5.74 -11.61 6.65
C ASP A 57 5.91 -10.09 6.54
N GLU A 58 6.58 -9.61 5.49
CA GLU A 58 6.68 -8.17 5.23
C GLU A 58 5.30 -7.58 4.87
N ALA A 59 4.46 -8.28 4.11
CA ALA A 59 3.11 -7.80 3.82
C ALA A 59 2.31 -7.54 5.11
N VAL A 60 2.30 -8.50 6.05
CA VAL A 60 1.61 -8.34 7.34
C VAL A 60 2.18 -7.18 8.14
N LYS A 61 3.51 -7.02 8.16
CA LYS A 61 4.17 -5.90 8.86
C LYS A 61 3.71 -4.55 8.32
N TYR A 62 3.71 -4.35 7.00
CA TYR A 62 3.29 -3.07 6.40
C TYR A 62 1.78 -2.84 6.53
N TYR A 63 0.94 -3.89 6.47
CA TYR A 63 -0.48 -3.73 6.77
C TYR A 63 -0.73 -3.32 8.23
N LYS A 64 0.03 -3.86 9.19
CA LYS A 64 -0.04 -3.43 10.60
C LYS A 64 0.37 -1.96 10.75
N GLN A 65 1.41 -1.52 10.04
CA GLN A 65 1.82 -0.12 10.04
C GLN A 65 0.71 0.77 9.47
N ALA A 66 0.19 0.46 8.28
CA ALA A 66 -0.89 1.23 7.66
C ALA A 66 -2.16 1.29 8.53
N PHE A 67 -2.50 0.21 9.24
CA PHE A 67 -3.62 0.17 10.18
C PHE A 67 -3.42 1.11 11.39
N LYS A 68 -2.19 1.23 11.89
CA LYS A 68 -1.84 2.05 13.06
C LYS A 68 -1.65 3.54 12.75
N MET A 69 -1.63 3.92 11.48
CA MET A 69 -1.43 5.32 11.09
C MET A 69 -2.65 6.19 11.44
N PRO A 70 -2.44 7.50 11.66
CA PRO A 70 -3.52 8.43 11.94
C PRO A 70 -4.58 8.44 10.83
N VAL A 71 -5.84 8.52 11.23
CA VAL A 71 -6.98 8.55 10.31
C VAL A 71 -7.57 9.95 10.29
N VAL A 72 -7.14 10.77 9.34
CA VAL A 72 -7.54 12.19 9.24
C VAL A 72 -8.49 12.43 8.08
N THR A 73 -8.17 11.84 6.93
CA THR A 73 -8.89 12.00 5.67
C THR A 73 -9.85 10.83 5.40
N ALA A 74 -10.70 10.98 4.37
CA ALA A 74 -11.53 9.88 3.89
C ALA A 74 -10.70 8.72 3.33
N ASP A 75 -9.56 9.04 2.71
CA ASP A 75 -8.65 8.04 2.17
C ASP A 75 -8.00 7.23 3.29
N ASP A 76 -7.58 7.88 4.38
CA ASP A 76 -7.00 7.19 5.55
C ASP A 76 -8.03 6.22 6.16
N ARG A 77 -9.30 6.61 6.24
CA ARG A 77 -10.38 5.72 6.71
C ARG A 77 -10.51 4.49 5.81
N ALA A 78 -10.50 4.68 4.50
CA ALA A 78 -10.58 3.58 3.55
C ALA A 78 -9.37 2.65 3.66
N ILE A 79 -8.17 3.20 3.84
CA ILE A 79 -6.95 2.41 4.02
C ILE A 79 -6.95 1.65 5.35
N HIS A 80 -7.36 2.29 6.44
CA HIS A 80 -7.47 1.64 7.73
C HIS A 80 -8.39 0.41 7.66
N GLN A 81 -9.56 0.54 7.01
CA GLN A 81 -10.49 -0.58 6.78
C GLN A 81 -9.88 -1.66 5.88
N LYS A 82 -9.24 -1.28 4.76
CA LYS A 82 -8.60 -2.25 3.85
C LYS A 82 -7.47 -3.03 4.53
N ALA A 83 -6.61 -2.33 5.28
CA ALA A 83 -5.54 -2.93 6.06
C ALA A 83 -6.10 -3.92 7.10
N HIS A 84 -7.18 -3.54 7.80
CA HIS A 84 -7.85 -4.43 8.75
C HIS A 84 -8.36 -5.72 8.11
N VAL A 85 -9.03 -5.61 6.96
CA VAL A 85 -9.54 -6.77 6.21
C VAL A 85 -8.39 -7.67 5.74
N LYS A 86 -7.29 -7.10 5.23
CA LYS A 86 -6.08 -7.85 4.85
C LYS A 86 -5.51 -8.60 6.06
N LEU A 87 -5.33 -7.93 7.18
CA LEU A 87 -4.78 -8.53 8.42
C LEU A 87 -5.62 -9.71 8.91
N ARG A 88 -6.95 -9.58 8.89
CA ARG A 88 -7.87 -10.68 9.21
C ARG A 88 -7.75 -11.84 8.24
N THR A 89 -7.56 -11.55 6.95
CA THR A 89 -7.33 -12.58 5.91
C THR A 89 -6.04 -13.37 6.19
N PHE A 90 -5.02 -12.71 6.75
CA PHE A 90 -3.78 -13.36 7.19
C PHE A 90 -3.86 -14.05 8.55
N GLY A 91 -5.01 -14.00 9.23
CA GLY A 91 -5.24 -14.65 10.53
C GLY A 91 -4.80 -13.81 11.74
N VAL A 92 -4.47 -12.53 11.54
CA VAL A 92 -4.14 -11.61 12.64
C VAL A 92 -5.42 -11.28 13.41
N LYS A 93 -5.40 -11.47 14.73
CA LYS A 93 -6.55 -11.19 15.61
C LYS A 93 -6.62 -9.72 15.98
N ASP A 94 -7.83 -9.19 16.16
CA ASP A 94 -8.03 -7.80 16.59
C ASP A 94 -7.35 -7.50 17.94
N SER A 95 -7.27 -8.49 18.83
CA SER A 95 -6.54 -8.38 20.10
C SER A 95 -5.04 -8.10 19.92
N GLU A 96 -4.44 -8.52 18.81
CA GLU A 96 -3.03 -8.27 18.50
C GLU A 96 -2.82 -6.88 17.90
N LEU A 97 -3.87 -6.27 17.36
CA LEU A 97 -3.83 -4.90 16.80
C LEU A 97 -4.01 -3.84 17.88
N ILE A 98 -4.78 -4.16 18.93
CA ILE A 98 -5.10 -3.25 20.05
C ILE A 98 -3.99 -3.25 21.13
N ARG A 99 -3.19 -4.32 21.23
CA ARG A 99 -2.19 -4.50 22.30
C ARG A 99 -0.96 -3.59 22.23
N GLU A 100 -0.79 -2.81 21.17
CA GLU A 100 0.28 -1.81 21.07
C GLU A 100 -0.37 -0.43 21.05
N GLU A 101 -0.48 0.19 22.23
CA GLU A 101 -1.08 1.51 22.42
C GLU A 101 -0.50 2.56 21.45
N PRO A 102 -1.33 3.46 20.90
CA PRO A 102 -0.82 4.58 20.12
C PRO A 102 0.02 5.49 21.01
N ALA A 103 1.17 5.91 20.48
CA ALA A 103 2.01 6.94 21.08
C ALA A 103 1.13 8.14 21.48
N THR A 104 1.07 8.41 22.79
CA THR A 104 0.46 9.60 23.36
C THR A 104 1.05 10.83 22.70
N ILE A 105 0.24 11.57 21.94
CA ILE A 105 0.58 12.92 21.53
C ILE A 105 0.46 13.78 22.79
N ASN A 106 1.60 14.12 23.39
CA ASN A 106 1.67 15.14 24.44
C ASN A 106 1.38 16.50 23.81
N TYR A 107 0.37 17.20 24.34
CA TYR A 107 0.08 18.60 24.04
C TYR A 107 1.10 19.53 24.68
#